data_AF-A0A7M2ZTB6-F1
#
_entry.id   AF-A0A7M2ZTB6-F1
#
_cell.length_a   1.000
_cell.length_b   1.000
_cell.length_c   1.000
_cell.angle_alpha   90.00
_cell.angle_beta   90.00
_cell.angle_gamma   90.00
#
_symmetry.space_group_name_H-M   'P 1'
#
loop_
_entity.id
_entity.type
_entity.pdbx_description
1 polymer ?
#
loop_
_entity_poly.entity_id
_entity_poly.type
_entity_poly.pdbx_seq_one_letter_code
_entity_poly.pdbx_strand_id
1 'polypeptide(L)'
;MKVSELSGQTARLSGLNNINILVGRNGAGKSRFFRDIDEMASRSTQLFYVRYVSPERAGSFKRDGNVLTNMSNDPEWLRHTRAVNQASDFKAASAMLFREAETLYLRRLARTPEIRLDPTRNFETDRLSKVNQLLTNISLEMGNADFEFRSLLNGETIAPQQISSGESEAVALAAEILYFFDTIDPAKFNVLLLDEPDVHLHPDLQARLGKLIISMLDEFKDHADSIAVCISTHSSPLVCSLAASPYVSIGTKSFAVDIVELKPASAELRKIAPFLGHPLSLSLSDDAALILEGEDDERVWQQAARTSQGRIKVFPVLAASVDQQGALETFCIQLLDTLYDNPVAFSIRDGDGVVDQPLEHRPPLKRYRLQCYAIENALLTDSCLAVMDTTWEDFIATSRKWIKDNPDHRDTALIEELAGSSDRLRHKKIKKIRNLICDVAGCKKPWEIVVGQAIAALTREDLANPNMLIDFLGAEMVSNVIFRDAVNP
;
A
#
# COMPACT_ATOMS: atom_id res chain seq x y z
N MET A 1 25.67 16.80 -1.70
CA MET A 1 24.94 18.04 -1.35
C MET A 1 23.53 17.61 -0.96
N LYS A 2 23.11 17.79 0.29
CA LYS A 2 21.79 17.34 0.75
C LYS A 2 20.87 18.54 0.87
N VAL A 3 19.76 18.51 0.13
CA VAL A 3 18.72 19.52 0.19
C VAL A 3 17.54 18.92 0.94
N SER A 4 17.03 19.63 1.96
CA SER A 4 15.89 19.19 2.76
C SER A 4 14.55 19.74 2.27
N GLU A 5 14.58 20.63 1.27
CA GLU A 5 13.42 21.37 0.82
C GLU A 5 13.47 21.76 -0.67
N LEU A 6 12.34 21.63 -1.37
CA LEU A 6 12.14 22.18 -2.71
C LEU A 6 11.07 23.29 -2.63
N SER A 7 11.37 24.45 -3.21
CA SER A 7 10.48 25.62 -3.20
C SER A 7 10.23 26.12 -4.63
N GLY A 8 8.95 26.29 -4.95
CA GLY A 8 8.42 27.08 -6.07
C GLY A 8 8.18 28.54 -5.64
N GLN A 9 7.45 29.31 -6.44
CA GLN A 9 7.02 30.65 -6.06
C GLN A 9 6.00 30.63 -4.93
N THR A 10 5.16 29.60 -4.91
CA THR A 10 4.06 29.40 -3.96
C THR A 10 4.13 28.04 -3.27
N ALA A 11 4.51 27.00 -4.02
CA ALA A 11 4.60 25.62 -3.55
C ALA A 11 5.88 25.38 -2.74
N ARG A 12 5.79 24.64 -1.63
CA ARG A 12 6.95 24.27 -0.80
C ARG A 12 6.83 22.82 -0.33
N LEU A 13 7.84 22.00 -0.65
CA LEU A 13 8.03 20.66 -0.10
C LEU A 13 9.16 20.68 0.91
N SER A 14 8.86 20.35 2.16
CA SER A 14 9.86 20.24 3.23
C SER A 14 9.97 18.79 3.72
N GLY A 15 11.12 18.42 4.31
CA GLY A 15 11.33 17.07 4.83
C GLY A 15 11.69 16.04 3.76
N LEU A 16 12.39 16.47 2.71
CA LEU A 16 12.74 15.59 1.59
C LEU A 16 13.53 14.35 2.03
N ASN A 17 13.13 13.23 1.47
CA ASN A 17 13.87 11.99 1.38
C ASN A 17 14.23 11.72 -0.10
N ASN A 18 14.73 10.54 -0.44
CA ASN A 18 15.07 10.20 -1.82
C ASN A 18 13.85 9.99 -2.72
N ILE A 19 12.76 9.45 -2.18
CA ILE A 19 11.47 9.30 -2.86
C ILE A 19 10.45 10.08 -2.04
N ASN A 20 9.75 11.01 -2.67
CA ASN A 20 8.84 11.94 -2.01
C ASN A 20 7.48 11.86 -2.68
N ILE A 21 6.49 11.31 -1.99
CA ILE A 21 5.16 11.09 -2.57
C ILE A 21 4.21 12.18 -2.09
N LEU A 22 3.70 12.94 -3.04
CA LEU A 22 2.64 13.92 -2.84
C LEU A 22 1.29 13.27 -3.17
N VAL A 23 0.58 12.87 -2.12
CA VAL A 23 -0.71 12.18 -2.24
C VAL A 23 -1.85 13.20 -2.14
N GLY A 24 -2.83 13.11 -3.03
CA GLY A 24 -4.03 13.95 -2.95
C GLY A 24 -5.06 13.61 -4.01
N ARG A 25 -6.34 13.90 -3.71
CA ARG A 25 -7.46 13.69 -4.63
C ARG A 25 -7.24 14.39 -5.98
N ASN A 26 -7.98 13.95 -6.98
CA ASN A 26 -8.06 14.66 -8.26
C ASN A 26 -8.58 16.08 -8.02
N GLY A 27 -7.94 17.07 -8.65
CA GLY A 27 -8.26 18.47 -8.43
C GLY A 27 -7.62 19.13 -7.19
N ALA A 28 -6.84 18.42 -6.36
CA ALA A 28 -6.14 19.01 -5.20
C ALA A 28 -4.99 19.98 -5.55
N GLY A 29 -4.73 20.22 -6.84
CA GLY A 29 -3.69 21.14 -7.32
C GLY A 29 -2.28 20.54 -7.40
N LYS A 30 -2.14 19.21 -7.39
CA LYS A 30 -0.84 18.50 -7.40
C LYS A 30 0.05 18.88 -8.60
N SER A 31 -0.51 18.85 -9.81
CA SER A 31 0.23 19.19 -11.03
C SER A 31 0.67 20.65 -11.06
N ARG A 32 -0.19 21.58 -10.61
CA ARG A 32 0.17 23.00 -10.46
C ARG A 32 1.32 23.17 -9.48
N PHE A 33 1.28 22.44 -8.38
CA PHE A 33 2.31 22.46 -7.34
C PHE A 33 3.66 21.95 -7.86
N PHE A 34 3.71 20.86 -8.64
CA PHE A 34 4.96 20.38 -9.25
C PHE A 34 5.48 21.30 -10.35
N ARG A 35 4.62 21.89 -11.17
CA ARG A 35 5.03 22.86 -12.20
C ARG A 35 5.66 24.12 -11.61
N ASP A 36 5.15 24.59 -10.48
CA ASP A 36 5.73 25.74 -9.76
C ASP A 36 7.14 25.43 -9.23
N ILE A 37 7.35 24.22 -8.70
CA ILE A 37 8.68 23.74 -8.27
C ILE A 37 9.63 23.60 -9.47
N ASP A 38 9.19 22.99 -10.58
CA ASP A 38 9.98 22.91 -11.81
C ASP A 38 10.43 24.30 -12.26
N GLU A 39 9.50 25.26 -12.32
CA GLU A 39 9.80 26.59 -12.81
C GLU A 39 10.94 27.26 -12.03
N MET A 40 10.90 27.20 -10.70
CA MET A 40 11.97 27.78 -9.86
C MET A 40 13.26 26.99 -9.91
N ALA A 41 13.20 25.66 -9.84
CA ALA A 41 14.40 24.83 -9.82
C ALA A 41 15.17 24.92 -11.14
N SER A 42 14.46 24.97 -12.28
CA SER A 42 15.08 25.18 -13.59
C SER A 42 15.64 26.59 -13.81
N ARG A 43 15.20 27.62 -13.07
CA ARG A 43 15.87 28.93 -13.07
C ARG A 43 17.20 28.90 -12.32
N SER A 44 17.36 27.95 -11.41
CA SER A 44 18.54 27.77 -10.55
C SER A 44 19.45 26.66 -11.07
N THR A 45 19.77 26.67 -12.38
CA THR A 45 20.52 25.61 -13.08
C THR A 45 21.92 25.34 -12.54
N GLN A 46 22.50 26.27 -11.78
CA GLN A 46 23.78 26.09 -11.10
C GLN A 46 23.68 25.15 -9.87
N LEU A 47 22.49 25.08 -9.27
CA LEU A 47 22.23 24.30 -8.06
C LEU A 47 21.47 23.01 -8.35
N PHE A 48 20.55 23.04 -9.32
CA PHE A 48 19.65 21.94 -9.60
C PHE A 48 19.79 21.39 -11.03
N TYR A 49 19.69 20.07 -11.14
CA TYR A 49 19.38 19.38 -12.38
C TYR A 49 17.95 18.82 -12.25
N VAL A 50 16.99 19.39 -12.98
CA VAL A 50 15.57 19.07 -12.81
C VAL A 50 14.99 18.48 -14.09
N ARG A 51 14.18 17.43 -13.93
CA ARG A 51 13.40 16.84 -15.00
C ARG A 51 11.95 16.69 -14.56
N TYR A 52 11.04 17.36 -15.26
CA TYR A 52 9.61 17.18 -15.11
C TYR A 52 9.07 16.18 -16.15
N VAL A 53 8.15 15.32 -15.72
CA VAL A 53 7.43 14.33 -16.55
C VAL A 53 5.95 14.54 -16.30
N SER A 54 5.21 14.88 -17.36
CA SER A 54 3.79 15.24 -17.27
C SER A 54 2.83 14.03 -17.24
N PRO A 55 1.57 14.23 -16.79
CA PRO A 55 0.57 13.17 -16.69
C PRO A 55 0.14 12.56 -18.04
N GLU A 56 -0.14 13.40 -19.04
CA GLU A 56 -0.73 12.95 -20.32
C GLU A 56 0.33 12.89 -21.42
N ARG A 57 0.65 11.68 -21.89
CA ARG A 57 1.80 11.37 -22.73
C ARG A 57 1.36 10.78 -24.07
N ALA A 58 1.08 11.63 -25.05
CA ALA A 58 0.57 11.20 -26.35
C ALA A 58 1.70 10.75 -27.31
N GLY A 59 1.28 10.19 -28.46
CA GLY A 59 2.18 9.77 -29.53
C GLY A 59 2.46 8.27 -29.60
N SER A 60 3.51 7.91 -30.33
CA SER A 60 4.00 6.53 -30.44
C SER A 60 5.48 6.46 -30.08
N PHE A 61 5.89 5.40 -29.37
CA PHE A 61 7.28 5.19 -28.98
C PHE A 61 8.08 4.68 -30.18
N LYS A 62 8.60 5.61 -30.98
CA LYS A 62 9.38 5.32 -32.20
C LYS A 62 10.42 6.40 -32.44
N ARG A 63 11.41 6.10 -33.26
CA ARG A 63 12.31 7.13 -33.78
C ARG A 63 11.59 8.13 -34.66
N ASP A 64 11.80 9.41 -34.36
CA ASP A 64 11.31 10.53 -35.16
C ASP A 64 12.46 11.53 -35.41
N GLY A 65 12.75 11.80 -36.68
CA GLY A 65 13.83 12.68 -37.09
C GLY A 65 13.57 14.16 -36.80
N ASN A 66 12.29 14.59 -36.78
CA ASN A 66 11.93 15.96 -36.45
C ASN A 66 12.14 16.22 -34.96
N VAL A 67 11.74 15.27 -34.11
CA VAL A 67 11.98 15.34 -32.66
C VAL A 67 13.46 15.42 -32.36
N LEU A 68 14.27 14.57 -33.01
CA LEU A 68 15.74 14.57 -32.85
C LEU A 68 16.36 15.91 -33.26
N THR A 69 15.89 16.49 -34.37
CA THR A 69 16.33 17.80 -34.85
C THR A 69 15.96 18.91 -33.86
N ASN A 70 14.73 18.89 -33.33
CA ASN A 70 14.26 19.88 -32.37
C ASN A 70 15.03 19.79 -31.04
N MET A 71 15.24 18.58 -30.51
CA MET A 71 16.03 18.33 -29.30
C MET A 71 17.48 18.80 -29.45
N SER A 72 18.04 18.72 -30.66
CA SER A 72 19.41 19.15 -30.93
C SER A 72 19.53 20.68 -31.08
N ASN A 73 18.50 21.32 -31.64
CA ASN A 73 18.51 22.75 -31.96
C ASN A 73 18.06 23.64 -30.80
N ASP A 74 17.22 23.13 -29.90
CA ASP A 74 16.69 23.87 -28.75
C ASP A 74 16.81 23.03 -27.47
N PRO A 75 17.76 23.37 -26.57
CA PRO A 75 17.94 22.70 -25.28
C PRO A 75 16.71 22.73 -24.36
N GLU A 76 15.82 23.72 -24.49
CA GLU A 76 14.60 23.85 -23.67
C GLU A 76 13.37 23.18 -24.34
N TRP A 77 13.50 22.70 -25.59
CA TRP A 77 12.38 22.12 -26.34
C TRP A 77 11.69 20.99 -25.60
N LEU A 78 12.48 20.08 -25.00
CA LEU A 78 11.95 18.97 -24.21
C LEU A 78 11.09 19.48 -23.05
N ARG A 79 11.59 20.50 -22.34
CA ARG A 79 10.90 21.05 -21.18
C ARG A 79 9.59 21.71 -21.58
N HIS A 80 9.59 22.54 -22.63
CA HIS A 80 8.37 23.17 -23.15
C HIS A 80 7.36 22.12 -23.62
N THR A 81 7.81 21.08 -24.32
CA THR A 81 6.96 19.99 -24.80
C THR A 81 6.32 19.22 -23.64
N ARG A 82 7.03 19.07 -22.52
CA ARG A 82 6.52 18.37 -21.30
C ARG A 82 5.59 19.23 -20.46
N ALA A 83 5.68 20.55 -20.55
CA ALA A 83 4.82 21.45 -19.77
C ALA A 83 3.36 21.45 -20.26
N VAL A 84 3.09 20.88 -21.44
CA VAL A 84 1.78 20.83 -22.09
C VAL A 84 1.21 19.40 -22.03
N ASN A 85 -0.09 19.28 -21.76
CA ASN A 85 -0.79 17.98 -21.77
C ASN A 85 -0.97 17.48 -23.21
N GLN A 86 -0.86 16.17 -23.45
CA GLN A 86 -1.09 15.51 -24.74
C GLN A 86 -0.15 15.92 -25.88
N ALA A 87 1.10 16.28 -25.57
CA ALA A 87 2.08 16.52 -26.62
C ALA A 87 2.23 15.26 -27.52
N SER A 88 1.92 15.39 -28.81
CA SER A 88 1.95 14.29 -29.80
C SER A 88 3.31 13.60 -29.91
N ASP A 89 4.36 14.33 -29.53
CA ASP A 89 5.75 13.93 -29.73
C ASP A 89 6.37 13.36 -28.46
N PHE A 90 5.61 13.27 -27.36
CA PHE A 90 6.14 12.86 -26.05
C PHE A 90 6.80 11.47 -26.13
N LYS A 91 6.06 10.47 -26.62
CA LYS A 91 6.59 9.09 -26.69
C LYS A 91 7.75 8.94 -27.67
N ALA A 92 7.77 9.75 -28.73
CA ALA A 92 8.90 9.80 -29.66
C ALA A 92 10.15 10.41 -29.00
N ALA A 93 9.98 11.45 -28.17
CA ALA A 93 11.05 12.03 -27.37
C ALA A 93 11.60 11.03 -26.35
N SER A 94 10.72 10.30 -25.64
CA SER A 94 11.15 9.25 -24.71
C SER A 94 11.93 8.12 -25.40
N ALA A 95 11.56 7.76 -26.64
CA ALA A 95 12.34 6.81 -27.44
C ALA A 95 13.75 7.33 -27.77
N MET A 96 13.91 8.64 -28.03
CA MET A 96 15.23 9.24 -28.26
C MET A 96 16.07 9.23 -26.99
N LEU A 97 15.46 9.52 -25.85
CA LEU A 97 16.12 9.50 -24.56
C LEU A 97 16.57 8.10 -24.17
N PHE A 98 15.79 7.07 -24.50
CA PHE A 98 16.20 5.70 -24.24
C PHE A 98 17.47 5.30 -25.03
N ARG A 99 17.56 5.71 -26.30
CA ARG A 99 18.78 5.53 -27.12
C ARG A 99 19.98 6.33 -26.59
N GLU A 100 19.72 7.53 -26.08
CA GLU A 100 20.77 8.34 -25.47
C GLU A 100 21.26 7.71 -24.16
N ALA A 101 20.36 7.14 -23.35
CA ALA A 101 20.70 6.36 -22.15
C ALA A 101 21.56 5.13 -22.50
N GLU A 102 21.24 4.42 -23.59
CA GLU A 102 22.09 3.35 -24.12
C GLU A 102 23.51 3.87 -24.44
N THR A 103 23.59 4.97 -25.17
CA THR A 103 24.89 5.58 -25.53
C THR A 103 25.69 5.99 -24.29
N LEU A 104 25.03 6.59 -23.28
CA LEU A 104 25.64 6.98 -22.02
C LEU A 104 26.12 5.77 -21.22
N TYR A 105 25.32 4.71 -21.18
CA TYR A 105 25.68 3.46 -20.53
C TYR A 105 26.89 2.82 -21.21
N LEU A 106 26.91 2.72 -22.54
CA LEU A 106 28.06 2.17 -23.28
C LEU A 106 29.34 2.98 -23.03
N ARG A 107 29.23 4.31 -22.94
CA ARG A 107 30.36 5.19 -22.56
C ARG A 107 30.80 4.95 -21.12
N ARG A 108 29.87 4.72 -20.19
CA ARG A 108 30.17 4.37 -18.78
C ARG A 108 30.90 3.03 -18.70
N LEU A 109 30.43 2.02 -19.41
CA LEU A 109 31.06 0.70 -19.50
C LEU A 109 32.48 0.82 -20.05
N ALA A 110 32.71 1.63 -21.09
CA ALA A 110 34.06 1.86 -21.61
C ALA A 110 35.02 2.54 -20.62
N ARG A 111 34.49 3.37 -19.71
CA ARG A 111 35.28 4.17 -18.74
C ARG A 111 35.45 3.51 -17.36
N THR A 112 34.65 2.50 -17.05
CA THR A 112 34.58 1.88 -15.71
C THR A 112 35.08 0.43 -15.80
N PRO A 113 36.35 0.16 -15.45
CA PRO A 113 36.95 -1.17 -15.59
C PRO A 113 36.16 -2.29 -14.91
N GLU A 114 35.54 -2.01 -13.76
CA GLU A 114 34.79 -2.96 -12.95
C GLU A 114 33.55 -3.46 -13.70
N ILE A 115 32.80 -2.55 -14.34
CA ILE A 115 31.62 -2.90 -15.16
C ILE A 115 32.06 -3.60 -16.45
N ARG A 116 33.16 -3.14 -17.07
CA ARG A 116 33.67 -3.69 -18.34
C ARG A 116 34.16 -5.12 -18.23
N LEU A 117 34.74 -5.48 -17.09
CA LEU A 117 35.33 -6.80 -16.86
C LEU A 117 34.30 -7.84 -16.37
N ASP A 118 33.10 -7.39 -16.01
CA ASP A 118 32.00 -8.26 -15.61
C ASP A 118 31.17 -8.67 -16.85
N PRO A 119 31.23 -9.94 -17.30
CA PRO A 119 30.50 -10.38 -18.49
C PRO A 119 28.98 -10.41 -18.30
N THR A 120 28.48 -10.24 -17.07
CA THR A 120 27.04 -10.21 -16.76
C THR A 120 26.44 -8.80 -16.88
N ARG A 121 27.29 -7.77 -16.98
CA ARG A 121 26.92 -6.35 -17.04
C ARG A 121 26.92 -5.86 -18.49
N ASN A 122 25.74 -5.50 -19.00
CA ASN A 122 25.58 -4.81 -20.28
C ASN A 122 24.28 -3.98 -20.28
N PHE A 123 24.02 -3.23 -21.34
CA PHE A 123 22.82 -2.38 -21.40
C PHE A 123 21.53 -3.20 -21.31
N GLU A 124 21.51 -4.37 -21.96
CA GLU A 124 20.36 -5.27 -21.93
C GLU A 124 20.07 -5.75 -20.50
N THR A 125 21.08 -6.19 -19.77
CA THR A 125 20.92 -6.70 -18.39
C THR A 125 20.65 -5.59 -17.38
N ASP A 126 21.27 -4.43 -17.51
CA ASP A 126 21.19 -3.37 -16.49
C ASP A 126 20.10 -2.33 -16.72
N ARG A 127 19.60 -2.18 -17.95
CA ARG A 127 18.61 -1.17 -18.32
C ARG A 127 17.41 -1.79 -19.00
N LEU A 128 17.60 -2.52 -20.10
CA LEU A 128 16.49 -3.08 -20.88
C LEU A 128 15.68 -4.10 -20.07
N SER A 129 16.34 -4.94 -19.27
CA SER A 129 15.69 -5.91 -18.39
C SER A 129 14.74 -5.22 -17.40
N LYS A 130 15.10 -4.03 -16.88
CA LYS A 130 14.27 -3.26 -15.96
C LYS A 130 13.02 -2.69 -16.64
N VAL A 131 13.13 -2.29 -17.92
CA VAL A 131 11.98 -1.92 -18.75
C VAL A 131 11.09 -3.14 -18.99
N ASN A 132 11.69 -4.27 -19.39
CA ASN A 132 10.97 -5.51 -19.69
C ASN A 132 10.28 -6.13 -18.46
N GLN A 133 10.78 -5.87 -17.25
CA GLN A 133 10.08 -6.25 -16.02
C GLN A 133 8.74 -5.54 -15.84
N LEU A 134 8.55 -4.36 -16.45
CA LEU A 134 7.24 -3.70 -16.48
C LEU A 134 6.29 -4.39 -17.44
N LEU A 135 6.78 -4.93 -18.56
CA LEU A 135 5.96 -5.46 -19.63
C LEU A 135 5.49 -6.89 -19.32
N THR A 136 4.31 -7.25 -19.82
CA THR A 136 3.66 -8.53 -19.47
C THR A 136 3.53 -9.46 -20.66
N ASN A 137 3.13 -8.93 -21.82
CA ASN A 137 2.87 -9.72 -23.02
C ASN A 137 3.85 -9.43 -24.15
N ILE A 138 4.65 -8.37 -23.99
CA ILE A 138 5.62 -7.91 -24.98
C ILE A 138 7.00 -7.73 -24.32
N SER A 139 8.06 -7.83 -25.11
CA SER A 139 9.42 -7.42 -24.75
C SER A 139 9.84 -6.27 -25.66
N LEU A 140 10.66 -5.36 -25.11
CA LEU A 140 11.47 -4.45 -25.88
C LEU A 140 12.85 -5.10 -26.05
N GLU A 141 13.29 -5.24 -27.29
CA GLU A 141 14.56 -5.89 -27.64
C GLU A 141 15.44 -4.96 -28.48
N MET A 142 16.75 -5.18 -28.41
CA MET A 142 17.70 -4.49 -29.28
C MET A 142 17.63 -5.07 -30.70
N GLY A 143 17.09 -4.30 -31.64
CA GLY A 143 17.18 -4.59 -33.07
C GLY A 143 18.49 -4.08 -33.68
N ASN A 144 18.66 -4.27 -34.98
CA ASN A 144 19.89 -3.87 -35.68
C ASN A 144 20.08 -2.34 -35.78
N ALA A 145 19.00 -1.56 -35.73
CA ALA A 145 19.02 -0.10 -35.91
C ALA A 145 18.15 0.67 -34.91
N ASP A 146 17.20 0.00 -34.26
CA ASP A 146 16.32 0.55 -33.24
C ASP A 146 15.90 -0.55 -32.27
N PHE A 147 15.24 -0.14 -31.19
CA PHE A 147 14.51 -1.05 -30.33
C PHE A 147 13.26 -1.56 -31.04
N GLU A 148 13.02 -2.86 -30.95
CA GLU A 148 11.88 -3.54 -31.55
C GLU A 148 11.00 -4.12 -30.45
N PHE A 149 9.68 -3.96 -30.58
CA PHE A 149 8.74 -4.65 -29.72
C PHE A 149 8.52 -6.06 -30.26
N ARG A 150 8.62 -7.08 -29.40
CA ARG A 150 8.28 -8.46 -29.74
C ARG A 150 7.20 -9.00 -28.83
N SER A 151 6.34 -9.84 -29.38
CA SER A 151 5.37 -10.62 -28.63
C SER A 151 6.06 -11.73 -27.85
N LEU A 152 5.79 -11.85 -26.54
CA LEU A 152 6.28 -12.97 -25.73
C LEU A 152 5.57 -14.30 -26.05
N LEU A 153 4.41 -14.25 -26.73
CA LEU A 153 3.63 -15.44 -27.07
C LEU A 153 4.17 -16.18 -28.30
N ASN A 154 4.59 -15.43 -29.32
CA ASN A 154 4.99 -15.99 -30.62
C ASN A 154 6.29 -15.41 -31.20
N GLY A 155 6.93 -14.44 -30.53
CA GLY A 155 8.20 -13.84 -30.96
C GLY A 155 8.09 -12.85 -32.13
N GLU A 156 6.87 -12.58 -32.61
CA GLU A 156 6.65 -11.68 -33.74
C GLU A 156 6.91 -10.22 -33.38
N THR A 157 7.48 -9.46 -34.31
CA THR A 157 7.67 -8.02 -34.15
C THR A 157 6.34 -7.29 -34.22
N ILE A 158 6.06 -6.44 -33.23
CA ILE A 158 4.84 -5.64 -33.10
C ILE A 158 5.16 -4.19 -33.44
N ALA A 159 4.33 -3.54 -34.26
CA ALA A 159 4.50 -2.13 -34.52
C ALA A 159 4.17 -1.29 -33.25
N PRO A 160 4.90 -0.19 -32.96
CA PRO A 160 4.64 0.62 -31.76
C PRO A 160 3.22 1.20 -31.65
N GLN A 161 2.45 1.26 -32.73
CA GLN A 161 1.05 1.71 -32.73
C GLN A 161 0.06 0.60 -32.36
N GLN A 162 0.52 -0.65 -32.31
CA GLN A 162 -0.30 -1.84 -32.05
C GLN A 162 -0.15 -2.37 -30.61
N ILE A 163 0.81 -1.84 -29.84
CA ILE A 163 0.95 -2.18 -28.42
C ILE A 163 -0.16 -1.52 -27.59
N SER A 164 -0.48 -2.09 -26.43
CA SER A 164 -1.50 -1.49 -25.57
C SER A 164 -1.08 -0.11 -25.07
N SER A 165 -2.05 0.76 -24.80
CA SER A 165 -1.77 2.10 -24.27
C SER A 165 -0.97 2.03 -22.97
N GLY A 166 -1.36 1.15 -22.04
CA GLY A 166 -0.65 0.95 -20.77
C GLY A 166 0.79 0.48 -20.93
N GLU A 167 1.09 -0.44 -21.85
CA GLU A 167 2.47 -0.87 -22.13
C GLU A 167 3.28 0.26 -22.76
N SER A 168 2.69 1.01 -23.71
CA SER A 168 3.34 2.17 -24.33
C SER A 168 3.69 3.25 -23.31
N GLU A 169 2.79 3.53 -22.37
CA GLU A 169 3.02 4.44 -21.25
C GLU A 169 4.14 3.95 -20.34
N ALA A 170 4.12 2.66 -19.97
CA ALA A 170 5.12 2.07 -19.10
C ALA A 170 6.53 2.17 -19.69
N VAL A 171 6.71 1.86 -20.99
CA VAL A 171 8.01 1.98 -21.66
C VAL A 171 8.48 3.43 -21.72
N ALA A 172 7.59 4.37 -22.10
CA ALA A 172 7.95 5.78 -22.19
C ALA A 172 8.40 6.33 -20.83
N LEU A 173 7.65 6.01 -19.76
CA LEU A 173 7.97 6.45 -18.42
C LEU A 173 9.26 5.80 -17.90
N ALA A 174 9.48 4.51 -18.15
CA ALA A 174 10.72 3.84 -17.79
C ALA A 174 11.93 4.48 -18.47
N ALA A 175 11.81 4.82 -19.77
CA ALA A 175 12.87 5.52 -20.49
C ALA A 175 13.21 6.88 -19.86
N GLU A 176 12.21 7.66 -19.44
CA GLU A 176 12.43 8.93 -18.74
C GLU A 176 13.17 8.76 -17.42
N ILE A 177 12.78 7.77 -16.62
CA ILE A 177 13.40 7.45 -15.33
C ILE A 177 14.85 7.00 -15.54
N LEU A 178 15.07 6.03 -16.44
CA LEU A 178 16.41 5.51 -16.72
C LEU A 178 17.35 6.60 -17.21
N TYR A 179 16.88 7.43 -18.15
CA TYR A 179 17.66 8.56 -18.65
C TYR A 179 18.02 9.54 -17.53
N PHE A 180 17.07 9.92 -16.67
CA PHE A 180 17.34 10.81 -15.54
C PHE A 180 18.49 10.27 -14.65
N PHE A 181 18.43 9.00 -14.27
CA PHE A 181 19.48 8.39 -13.46
C PHE A 181 20.81 8.32 -14.21
N ASP A 182 20.80 8.00 -15.50
CA ASP A 182 22.03 7.94 -16.29
C ASP A 182 22.67 9.30 -16.60
N THR A 183 21.95 10.40 -16.36
CA THR A 183 22.39 11.78 -16.58
C THR A 183 22.54 12.60 -15.30
N ILE A 184 22.51 11.95 -14.13
CA ILE A 184 22.79 12.61 -12.84
C ILE A 184 24.06 13.45 -12.92
N ASP A 185 23.95 14.70 -12.48
CA ASP A 185 25.08 15.63 -12.34
C ASP A 185 25.58 15.61 -10.88
N PRO A 186 26.79 15.07 -10.61
CA PRO A 186 27.34 15.00 -9.26
C PRO A 186 27.59 16.38 -8.62
N ALA A 187 27.67 17.45 -9.42
CA ALA A 187 27.88 18.80 -8.92
C ALA A 187 26.59 19.49 -8.46
N LYS A 188 25.42 18.90 -8.76
CA LYS A 188 24.10 19.50 -8.53
C LYS A 188 23.22 18.62 -7.66
N PHE A 189 22.10 19.19 -7.21
CA PHE A 189 21.01 18.42 -6.64
C PHE A 189 20.04 17.98 -7.76
N ASN A 190 19.84 16.68 -7.90
CA ASN A 190 19.13 16.06 -9.02
C ASN A 190 17.68 15.78 -8.62
N VAL A 191 16.73 16.37 -9.36
CA VAL A 191 15.30 16.31 -9.05
C VAL A 191 14.54 15.72 -10.23
N LEU A 192 13.85 14.61 -9.98
CA LEU A 192 12.90 14.02 -10.93
C LEU A 192 11.48 14.27 -10.42
N LEU A 193 10.68 15.01 -11.17
CA LEU A 193 9.28 15.30 -10.87
C LEU A 193 8.40 14.43 -11.77
N LEU A 194 7.75 13.43 -11.20
CA LEU A 194 6.80 12.55 -11.88
C LEU A 194 5.38 12.96 -11.51
N ASP A 195 4.65 13.56 -12.45
CA ASP A 195 3.30 14.05 -12.23
C ASP A 195 2.27 13.03 -12.72
N GLU A 196 1.48 12.47 -11.80
CA GLU A 196 0.51 11.39 -12.02
C GLU A 196 1.04 10.29 -12.98
N PRO A 197 2.17 9.65 -12.64
CA PRO A 197 2.77 8.62 -13.48
C PRO A 197 1.91 7.37 -13.61
N ASP A 198 0.91 7.22 -12.74
CA ASP A 198 -0.06 6.13 -12.70
C ASP A 198 -1.16 6.21 -13.77
N VAL A 199 -1.31 7.36 -14.44
CA VAL A 199 -2.30 7.57 -15.50
C VAL A 199 -2.12 6.54 -16.63
N HIS A 200 -3.23 5.90 -17.01
CA HIS A 200 -3.32 4.82 -18.02
C HIS A 200 -2.52 3.54 -17.72
N LEU A 201 -1.90 3.42 -16.53
CA LEU A 201 -1.25 2.20 -16.09
C LEU A 201 -2.22 1.30 -15.32
N HIS A 202 -2.18 0.00 -15.61
CA HIS A 202 -2.85 -1.00 -14.78
C HIS A 202 -2.20 -1.04 -13.37
N PRO A 203 -2.93 -1.32 -12.28
CA PRO A 203 -2.36 -1.41 -10.93
C PRO A 203 -1.10 -2.26 -10.80
N ASP A 204 -1.02 -3.39 -11.52
CA ASP A 204 0.20 -4.22 -11.53
C ASP A 204 1.40 -3.47 -12.13
N LEU A 205 1.19 -2.71 -13.21
CA LEU A 205 2.23 -1.87 -13.83
C LEU A 205 2.65 -0.73 -12.90
N GLN A 206 1.71 -0.13 -12.17
CA GLN A 206 1.99 0.90 -11.17
C GLN A 206 2.89 0.37 -10.04
N ALA A 207 2.62 -0.85 -9.56
CA ALA A 207 3.48 -1.50 -8.56
C ALA A 207 4.87 -1.82 -9.12
N ARG A 208 4.96 -2.37 -10.33
CA ARG A 208 6.26 -2.64 -10.99
C ARG A 208 7.07 -1.37 -11.23
N LEU A 209 6.41 -0.26 -11.57
CA LEU A 209 7.03 1.06 -11.69
C LEU A 209 7.64 1.51 -10.36
N GLY A 210 6.95 1.33 -9.23
CA GLY A 210 7.51 1.62 -7.91
C GLY A 210 8.80 0.85 -7.64
N LYS A 211 8.83 -0.44 -7.99
CA LYS A 211 10.03 -1.29 -7.89
C LYS A 211 11.17 -0.82 -8.80
N LEU A 212 10.87 -0.36 -10.02
CA LEU A 212 11.86 0.22 -10.93
C LEU A 212 12.55 1.44 -10.28
N ILE A 213 11.78 2.37 -9.71
CA ILE A 213 12.32 3.58 -9.08
C ILE A 213 13.25 3.22 -7.91
N ILE A 214 12.84 2.27 -7.06
CA ILE A 214 13.67 1.78 -5.95
C ILE A 214 14.95 1.13 -6.48
N SER A 215 14.84 0.25 -7.48
CA SER A 215 16.00 -0.43 -8.09
C SER A 215 17.00 0.54 -8.71
N MET A 216 16.52 1.64 -9.29
CA MET A 216 17.39 2.68 -9.83
C MET A 216 18.07 3.47 -8.72
N LEU A 217 17.36 3.82 -7.64
CA LEU A 217 18.00 4.46 -6.48
C LEU A 217 19.06 3.59 -5.82
N ASP A 218 18.81 2.28 -5.69
CA ASP A 218 19.79 1.35 -5.11
C ASP A 218 21.07 1.25 -5.94
N GLU A 219 20.96 1.30 -7.27
CA GLU A 219 22.13 1.34 -8.16
C GLU A 219 22.94 2.63 -8.02
N PHE A 220 22.27 3.74 -7.71
CA PHE A 220 22.88 5.07 -7.54
C PHE A 220 22.97 5.49 -6.07
N LYS A 221 23.01 4.55 -5.14
CA LYS A 221 22.99 4.80 -3.68
C LYS A 221 24.11 5.74 -3.22
N ASP A 222 25.28 5.70 -3.88
CA ASP A 222 26.42 6.56 -3.55
C ASP A 222 26.15 8.05 -3.87
N HIS A 223 25.13 8.31 -4.69
CA HIS A 223 24.63 9.64 -5.03
C HIS A 223 23.30 9.97 -4.33
N ALA A 224 22.78 9.09 -3.47
CA ALA A 224 21.45 9.24 -2.88
C ALA A 224 21.26 10.60 -2.19
N ASP A 225 22.24 11.10 -1.43
CA ASP A 225 22.12 12.40 -0.76
C ASP A 225 21.91 13.59 -1.73
N SER A 226 22.16 13.41 -3.04
CA SER A 226 21.96 14.41 -4.09
C SER A 226 20.79 14.12 -5.04
N ILE A 227 19.91 13.18 -4.70
CA ILE A 227 18.78 12.76 -5.55
C ILE A 227 17.46 12.88 -4.80
N ALA A 228 16.47 13.52 -5.44
CA ALA A 228 15.07 13.52 -5.02
C ALA A 228 14.16 13.14 -6.19
N VAL A 229 13.44 12.04 -6.05
CA VAL A 229 12.34 11.63 -6.94
C VAL A 229 11.04 12.06 -6.27
N CYS A 230 10.37 13.07 -6.80
CA CYS A 230 9.09 13.56 -6.30
C CYS A 230 7.96 13.04 -7.20
N ILE A 231 6.95 12.43 -6.60
CA ILE A 231 5.85 11.75 -7.30
C ILE A 231 4.54 12.35 -6.85
N SER A 232 3.75 12.89 -7.77
CA SER A 232 2.38 13.29 -7.51
C SER A 232 1.48 12.12 -7.90
N THR A 233 0.61 11.66 -7.01
CA THR A 233 -0.27 10.53 -7.33
C THR A 233 -1.50 10.47 -6.45
N HIS A 234 -2.51 9.75 -6.92
CA HIS A 234 -3.65 9.28 -6.12
C HIS A 234 -3.72 7.74 -6.10
N SER A 235 -2.77 7.08 -6.76
CA SER A 235 -2.76 5.63 -6.91
C SER A 235 -2.22 4.95 -5.65
N SER A 236 -3.13 4.30 -4.93
CA SER A 236 -2.78 3.42 -3.81
C SER A 236 -1.78 2.30 -4.18
N PRO A 237 -1.88 1.60 -5.34
CA PRO A 237 -0.89 0.57 -5.73
C PRO A 237 0.55 1.08 -5.80
N LEU A 238 0.75 2.24 -6.43
CA LEU A 238 2.07 2.88 -6.53
C LEU A 238 2.60 3.29 -5.16
N VAL A 239 1.77 3.95 -4.34
CA VAL A 239 2.13 4.37 -2.98
C VAL A 239 2.60 3.16 -2.17
N CYS A 240 1.86 2.06 -2.22
CA CYS A 240 2.18 0.85 -1.46
C CYS A 240 3.47 0.17 -1.93
N SER A 241 3.68 0.09 -3.24
CA SER A 241 4.92 -0.49 -3.76
C SER A 241 6.14 0.32 -3.35
N LEU A 242 6.00 1.65 -3.26
CA LEU A 242 7.08 2.53 -2.84
C LEU A 242 7.30 2.46 -1.33
N ALA A 243 6.23 2.49 -0.54
CA ALA A 243 6.26 2.53 0.93
C ALA A 243 7.05 1.40 1.60
N ALA A 244 7.32 0.30 0.89
CA ALA A 244 8.22 -0.76 1.34
C ALA A 244 9.67 -0.29 1.54
N SER A 245 10.10 0.78 0.87
CA SER A 245 11.46 1.29 0.90
C SER A 245 11.69 2.34 2.00
N PRO A 246 12.84 2.33 2.70
CA PRO A 246 13.20 3.36 3.68
C PRO A 246 13.49 4.73 3.04
N TYR A 247 13.64 4.79 1.73
CA TYR A 247 13.87 6.01 0.96
C TYR A 247 12.62 6.90 0.82
N VAL A 248 11.45 6.40 1.24
CA VAL A 248 10.18 7.07 0.98
C VAL A 248 9.82 8.05 2.08
N SER A 249 9.29 9.19 1.68
CA SER A 249 8.51 10.11 2.51
C SER A 249 7.16 10.38 1.82
N ILE A 250 6.13 10.67 2.60
CA ILE A 250 4.78 10.97 2.12
C ILE A 250 4.30 12.28 2.73
N GLY A 251 3.66 13.09 1.89
CA GLY A 251 2.94 14.30 2.28
C GLY A 251 1.59 14.34 1.60
N THR A 252 0.61 14.97 2.25
CA THR A 252 -0.76 15.08 1.75
C THR A 252 -0.99 16.47 1.16
N LYS A 253 -1.63 16.53 -0.02
CA LYS A 253 -2.01 17.77 -0.71
C LYS A 253 -3.53 17.90 -0.74
N SER A 254 -4.02 18.98 -0.14
CA SER A 254 -5.38 19.50 -0.39
C SER A 254 -5.30 20.83 -1.14
N PHE A 255 -6.41 21.27 -1.74
CA PHE A 255 -6.40 22.41 -2.67
C PHE A 255 -5.76 23.68 -2.09
N ALA A 256 -6.05 24.02 -0.83
CA ALA A 256 -5.58 25.24 -0.17
C ALA A 256 -4.19 25.11 0.53
N VAL A 257 -3.57 23.94 0.49
CA VAL A 257 -2.29 23.69 1.16
C VAL A 257 -1.16 23.84 0.15
N ASP A 258 -0.37 24.92 0.26
CA ASP A 258 0.78 25.19 -0.62
C ASP A 258 2.13 24.88 0.06
N ILE A 259 2.11 24.52 1.34
CA ILE A 259 3.28 24.04 2.08
C ILE A 259 2.98 22.63 2.54
N VAL A 260 3.74 21.67 2.04
CA VAL A 260 3.59 20.25 2.37
C VAL A 260 4.83 19.76 3.12
N GLU A 261 4.60 19.24 4.32
CA GLU A 261 5.60 18.54 5.11
C GLU A 261 5.58 17.06 4.73
N LEU A 262 6.72 16.57 4.25
CA LEU A 262 6.92 15.16 3.96
C LEU A 262 7.41 14.45 5.23
N LYS A 263 6.75 13.34 5.55
CA LYS A 263 7.11 12.49 6.68
C LYS A 263 7.65 11.18 6.14
N PRO A 264 8.79 10.67 6.64
CA PRO A 264 9.27 9.34 6.25
C PRO A 264 8.15 8.31 6.33
N ALA A 265 8.10 7.41 5.35
CA ALA A 265 7.15 6.30 5.31
C ALA A 265 7.24 5.54 6.64
N SER A 266 6.23 5.74 7.48
CA SER A 266 6.28 5.30 8.85
C SER A 266 6.05 3.78 8.93
N ALA A 267 6.31 3.17 10.09
CA ALA A 267 5.98 1.76 10.29
C ALA A 267 4.47 1.51 10.11
N GLU A 268 3.65 2.51 10.42
CA GLU A 268 2.19 2.51 10.28
C GLU A 268 1.76 2.48 8.81
N LEU A 269 2.41 3.24 7.93
CA LEU A 269 2.13 3.17 6.49
C LEU A 269 2.40 1.77 5.94
N ARG A 270 3.49 1.12 6.36
CA ARG A 270 3.80 -0.25 5.91
C ARG A 270 2.77 -1.28 6.39
N LYS A 271 2.12 -1.03 7.53
CA LYS A 271 1.04 -1.88 8.06
C LYS A 271 -0.25 -1.73 7.26
N ILE A 272 -0.59 -0.52 6.81
CA ILE A 272 -1.80 -0.26 6.02
C ILE A 272 -1.57 -0.40 4.49
N ALA A 273 -0.32 -0.44 4.03
CA ALA A 273 0.01 -0.58 2.61
C ALA A 273 -0.63 -1.82 1.94
N PRO A 274 -0.67 -3.01 2.57
CA PRO A 274 -1.38 -4.16 1.97
C PRO A 274 -2.86 -3.88 1.66
N PHE A 275 -3.56 -3.17 2.57
CA PHE A 275 -4.95 -2.76 2.36
C PHE A 275 -5.11 -1.86 1.14
N LEU A 276 -4.23 -0.87 1.02
CA LEU A 276 -4.22 0.12 -0.06
C LEU A 276 -3.72 -0.46 -1.40
N GLY A 277 -2.86 -1.48 -1.37
CA GLY A 277 -2.26 -2.11 -2.55
C GLY A 277 -3.25 -2.96 -3.35
N HIS A 278 -4.42 -3.22 -2.80
CA HIS A 278 -5.55 -3.84 -3.48
C HIS A 278 -6.57 -2.75 -3.87
N PRO A 279 -6.44 -2.10 -5.03
CA PRO A 279 -7.37 -1.06 -5.47
C PRO A 279 -8.79 -1.59 -5.72
N LEU A 280 -8.91 -2.91 -5.91
CA LEU A 280 -10.19 -3.63 -5.96
C LEU A 280 -10.85 -3.71 -4.58
N SER A 281 -10.11 -3.60 -3.46
CA SER A 281 -10.65 -3.69 -2.10
C SER A 281 -11.70 -2.61 -1.82
N LEU A 282 -11.34 -1.37 -2.16
CA LEU A 282 -12.16 -0.21 -1.84
C LEU A 282 -13.15 0.16 -2.95
N SER A 283 -12.82 -0.16 -4.21
CA SER A 283 -13.65 0.19 -5.38
C SER A 283 -14.58 -0.95 -5.84
N LEU A 284 -14.27 -2.21 -5.52
CA LEU A 284 -15.11 -3.38 -5.92
C LEU A 284 -15.60 -4.24 -4.74
N SER A 285 -14.86 -4.36 -3.63
CA SER A 285 -15.30 -5.18 -2.48
C SER A 285 -15.84 -4.37 -1.30
N ASP A 286 -15.79 -3.04 -1.33
CA ASP A 286 -16.14 -2.13 -0.21
C ASP A 286 -15.34 -2.40 1.07
N ASP A 287 -14.25 -3.18 1.05
CA ASP A 287 -13.59 -3.61 2.28
C ASP A 287 -13.12 -2.42 3.12
N ALA A 288 -13.49 -2.42 4.41
CA ALA A 288 -13.01 -1.42 5.36
C ALA A 288 -11.75 -1.90 6.05
N ALA A 289 -10.78 -1.01 6.26
CA ALA A 289 -9.64 -1.30 7.13
C ALA A 289 -10.15 -1.55 8.56
N LEU A 290 -9.72 -2.66 9.16
CA LEU A 290 -10.05 -3.05 10.53
C LEU A 290 -8.75 -3.15 11.35
N ILE A 291 -8.47 -2.10 12.13
CA ILE A 291 -7.28 -2.04 12.98
C ILE A 291 -7.49 -2.90 14.23
N LEU A 292 -6.59 -3.85 14.45
CA LEU A 292 -6.63 -4.84 15.53
C LEU A 292 -5.35 -4.80 16.38
N GLU A 293 -5.46 -5.19 17.65
CA GLU A 293 -4.36 -5.13 18.62
C GLU A 293 -3.33 -6.27 18.43
N GLY A 294 -3.80 -7.52 18.33
CA GLY A 294 -2.96 -8.71 18.29
C GLY A 294 -3.13 -9.60 17.06
N GLU A 295 -2.14 -10.46 16.82
CA GLU A 295 -2.16 -11.47 15.75
C GLU A 295 -3.29 -12.49 15.94
N ASP A 296 -3.62 -12.80 17.19
CA ASP A 296 -4.73 -13.68 17.55
C ASP A 296 -6.07 -13.11 17.03
N ASP A 297 -6.29 -11.80 17.18
CA ASP A 297 -7.50 -11.09 16.70
C ASP A 297 -7.57 -11.09 15.17
N GLU A 298 -6.44 -10.85 14.51
CA GLU A 298 -6.33 -10.88 13.05
C GLU A 298 -6.78 -12.23 12.51
N ARG A 299 -6.33 -13.34 13.11
CA ARG A 299 -6.73 -14.69 12.69
C ARG A 299 -8.22 -14.94 12.84
N VAL A 300 -8.83 -14.48 13.94
CA VAL A 300 -10.29 -14.57 14.16
C VAL A 300 -11.04 -13.83 13.06
N TRP A 301 -10.65 -12.59 12.77
CA TRP A 301 -11.34 -11.76 11.76
C TRP A 301 -11.09 -12.22 10.33
N GLN A 302 -9.90 -12.72 10.00
CA GLN A 302 -9.62 -13.37 8.71
C GLN A 302 -10.52 -14.60 8.53
N GLN A 303 -10.67 -15.43 9.57
CA GLN A 303 -11.56 -16.57 9.53
C GLN A 303 -13.03 -16.14 9.39
N ALA A 304 -13.46 -15.11 10.13
CA ALA A 304 -14.82 -14.59 10.05
C ALA A 304 -15.15 -14.08 8.63
N ALA A 305 -14.27 -13.26 8.06
CA ALA A 305 -14.40 -12.78 6.68
C ALA A 305 -14.51 -13.95 5.69
N ARG A 306 -13.59 -14.92 5.79
CA ARG A 306 -13.56 -16.11 4.91
C ARG A 306 -14.82 -16.98 5.02
N THR A 307 -15.29 -17.27 6.23
CA THR A 307 -16.49 -18.11 6.44
C THR A 307 -17.78 -17.38 6.05
N SER A 308 -17.81 -16.05 6.14
CA SER A 308 -19.00 -15.26 5.83
C SER A 308 -19.36 -15.19 4.35
N GLN A 309 -18.53 -15.75 3.46
CA GLN A 309 -18.74 -15.77 1.99
C GLN A 309 -18.98 -14.37 1.40
N GLY A 310 -18.19 -13.38 1.85
CA GLY A 310 -18.24 -12.00 1.34
C GLY A 310 -19.27 -11.09 2.01
N ARG A 311 -19.98 -11.56 3.04
CA ARG A 311 -20.87 -10.72 3.86
C ARG A 311 -20.07 -9.78 4.77
N ILE A 312 -19.02 -10.28 5.42
CA ILE A 312 -18.12 -9.46 6.24
C ILE A 312 -16.98 -8.97 5.35
N LYS A 313 -17.00 -7.67 5.06
CA LYS A 313 -16.10 -6.97 4.13
C LYS A 313 -15.11 -6.09 4.89
N VAL A 314 -14.12 -6.72 5.51
CA VAL A 314 -13.09 -6.04 6.30
C VAL A 314 -11.70 -6.58 5.96
N PHE A 315 -10.72 -5.69 6.03
CA PHE A 315 -9.32 -6.03 5.90
C PHE A 315 -8.59 -5.80 7.22
N PRO A 316 -8.15 -6.86 7.92
CA PRO A 316 -7.40 -6.75 9.17
C PRO A 316 -6.08 -5.99 8.99
N VAL A 317 -5.80 -5.05 9.90
CA VAL A 317 -4.55 -4.28 9.96
C VAL A 317 -3.99 -4.37 11.37
N LEU A 318 -2.83 -5.03 11.51
CA LEU A 318 -2.23 -5.30 12.81
C LEU A 318 -1.48 -4.09 13.39
N ALA A 319 -1.93 -3.61 14.55
CA ALA A 319 -1.26 -2.55 15.31
C ALA A 319 -0.11 -3.07 16.19
N ALA A 320 -0.19 -4.29 16.71
CA ALA A 320 0.78 -4.96 17.61
C ALA A 320 0.92 -4.37 19.03
N SER A 321 0.46 -3.15 19.31
CA SER A 321 0.32 -2.59 20.66
C SER A 321 -0.67 -1.43 20.72
N VAL A 322 -1.13 -1.06 21.92
CA VAL A 322 -2.06 0.06 22.15
C VAL A 322 -1.49 1.41 21.69
N ASP A 323 -0.20 1.67 21.95
CA ASP A 323 0.46 2.91 21.53
C ASP A 323 0.58 2.98 20.00
N GLN A 324 0.96 1.86 19.37
CA GLN A 324 1.04 1.75 17.91
C GLN A 324 -0.35 1.85 17.27
N GLN A 325 -1.39 1.38 17.95
CA GLN A 325 -2.77 1.52 17.50
C GLN A 325 -3.17 3.00 17.42
N GLY A 326 -2.91 3.80 18.45
CA GLY A 326 -3.23 5.24 18.40
C GLY A 326 -2.52 6.00 17.27
N ALA A 327 -1.26 5.67 17.01
CA ALA A 327 -0.51 6.23 15.89
C ALA A 327 -1.10 5.79 14.53
N LEU A 328 -1.42 4.50 14.39
CA LEU A 328 -2.01 3.93 13.18
C LEU A 328 -3.43 4.47 12.93
N GLU A 329 -4.26 4.64 13.96
CA GLU A 329 -5.58 5.29 13.88
C GLU A 329 -5.46 6.70 13.30
N THR A 330 -4.54 7.51 13.84
CA THR A 330 -4.32 8.90 13.41
C THR A 330 -3.83 8.97 11.96
N PHE A 331 -2.89 8.09 11.61
CA PHE A 331 -2.35 7.99 10.25
C PHE A 331 -3.42 7.55 9.25
N CYS A 332 -4.22 6.55 9.60
CA CYS A 332 -5.31 6.02 8.79
C CYS A 332 -6.35 7.11 8.46
N ILE A 333 -6.76 7.90 9.46
CA ILE A 333 -7.70 9.03 9.26
C ILE A 333 -7.16 10.02 8.22
N GLN A 334 -5.94 10.53 8.43
CA GLN A 334 -5.32 11.51 7.54
C GLN A 334 -5.19 11.01 6.10
N LEU A 335 -4.80 9.75 5.95
CA LEU A 335 -4.59 9.13 4.65
C LEU A 335 -5.92 8.86 3.92
N LEU A 336 -6.90 8.29 4.62
CA LEU A 336 -8.21 7.97 4.05
C LEU A 336 -8.96 9.22 3.61
N ASP A 337 -8.98 10.27 4.44
CA ASP A 337 -9.60 11.56 4.07
C ASP A 337 -8.92 12.20 2.87
N THR A 338 -7.61 11.99 2.70
CA THR A 338 -6.88 12.52 1.55
C THR A 338 -7.12 11.72 0.27
N LEU A 339 -7.39 10.41 0.37
CA LEU A 339 -7.48 9.51 -0.78
C LEU A 339 -8.91 9.27 -1.28
N TYR A 340 -9.91 9.22 -0.39
CA TYR A 340 -11.26 8.72 -0.69
C TYR A 340 -12.34 9.71 -0.26
N ASP A 341 -13.49 9.70 -0.95
CA ASP A 341 -14.58 10.66 -0.69
C ASP A 341 -15.40 10.34 0.56
N ASN A 342 -15.79 9.08 0.75
CA ASN A 342 -16.56 8.59 1.91
C ASN A 342 -15.91 7.34 2.53
N PRO A 343 -14.64 7.42 2.99
CA PRO A 343 -13.99 6.27 3.59
C PRO A 343 -14.68 5.84 4.88
N VAL A 344 -14.62 4.55 5.17
CA VAL A 344 -14.96 3.97 6.48
C VAL A 344 -13.82 3.05 6.89
N ALA A 345 -13.39 3.21 8.15
CA ALA A 345 -12.48 2.29 8.80
C ALA A 345 -12.97 1.97 10.21
N PHE A 346 -12.48 0.87 10.75
CA PHE A 346 -12.81 0.39 12.07
C PHE A 346 -11.56 0.17 12.89
N SER A 347 -11.66 0.38 14.20
CA SER A 347 -10.66 -0.09 15.15
C SER A 347 -11.34 -0.80 16.30
N ILE A 348 -10.87 -2.00 16.61
CA ILE A 348 -11.37 -2.79 17.74
C ILE A 348 -10.27 -2.89 18.78
N ARG A 349 -10.66 -2.64 20.03
CA ARG A 349 -9.80 -2.79 21.21
C ARG A 349 -10.32 -3.88 22.12
N ASP A 350 -9.40 -4.51 22.82
CA ASP A 350 -9.75 -5.39 23.92
C ASP A 350 -10.50 -4.60 25.02
N GLY A 351 -11.32 -5.33 25.78
CA GLY A 351 -12.02 -4.75 26.92
C GLY A 351 -11.08 -4.53 28.10
N ASP A 352 -10.08 -5.40 28.28
CA ASP A 352 -9.09 -5.37 29.37
C ASP A 352 -9.72 -5.22 30.77
N GLY A 353 -10.93 -5.77 30.94
CA GLY A 353 -11.72 -5.66 32.18
C GLY A 353 -12.40 -4.30 32.39
N VAL A 354 -12.28 -3.37 31.44
CA VAL A 354 -13.04 -2.13 31.44
C VAL A 354 -14.46 -2.40 30.95
N VAL A 355 -15.45 -1.92 31.70
CA VAL A 355 -16.87 -2.11 31.43
C VAL A 355 -17.53 -0.74 31.22
N ASP A 356 -18.48 -0.64 30.29
CA ASP A 356 -19.31 0.54 30.01
C ASP A 356 -18.53 1.83 29.71
N GLN A 357 -17.33 1.72 29.13
CA GLN A 357 -16.55 2.87 28.66
C GLN A 357 -16.37 2.80 27.14
N PRO A 358 -17.34 3.30 26.35
CA PRO A 358 -17.24 3.33 24.91
C PRO A 358 -16.11 4.26 24.46
N LEU A 359 -15.55 3.98 23.29
CA LEU A 359 -14.51 4.81 22.68
C LEU A 359 -15.14 5.88 21.80
N GLU A 360 -14.66 7.10 21.91
CA GLU A 360 -15.04 8.18 21.00
C GLU A 360 -14.59 7.84 19.56
N HIS A 361 -15.54 7.87 18.64
CA HIS A 361 -15.29 7.71 17.21
C HIS A 361 -14.56 8.93 16.63
N ARG A 362 -13.71 8.69 15.63
CA ARG A 362 -12.94 9.74 14.95
C ARG A 362 -13.13 9.57 13.44
N PRO A 363 -14.22 10.08 12.84
CA PRO A 363 -14.51 9.89 11.43
C PRO A 363 -13.29 10.20 10.54
N PRO A 364 -12.99 9.37 9.53
CA PRO A 364 -13.78 8.23 9.03
C PRO A 364 -13.63 6.92 9.83
N LEU A 365 -12.85 6.93 10.90
CA LEU A 365 -12.57 5.76 11.74
C LEU A 365 -13.58 5.63 12.90
N LYS A 366 -14.38 4.56 12.91
CA LYS A 366 -15.21 4.19 14.08
C LYS A 366 -14.42 3.27 15.01
N ARG A 367 -14.49 3.55 16.31
CA ARG A 367 -13.67 2.88 17.33
C ARG A 367 -14.58 2.13 18.30
N TYR A 368 -14.29 0.85 18.52
CA TYR A 368 -15.07 -0.01 19.40
C TYR A 368 -14.17 -0.69 20.43
N ARG A 369 -14.75 -0.94 21.60
CA ARG A 369 -14.15 -1.76 22.64
C ARG A 369 -15.01 -3.00 22.83
N LEU A 370 -14.37 -4.16 22.88
CA LEU A 370 -15.04 -5.42 23.20
C LEU A 370 -15.69 -5.32 24.58
N GLN A 371 -16.86 -5.93 24.70
CA GLN A 371 -17.60 -5.99 25.96
C GLN A 371 -17.24 -7.24 26.77
N CYS A 372 -16.14 -7.91 26.42
CA CYS A 372 -15.47 -8.96 27.16
C CYS A 372 -13.98 -8.60 27.33
N TYR A 373 -13.23 -9.33 28.16
CA TYR A 373 -11.83 -9.01 28.45
C TYR A 373 -10.99 -8.93 27.16
N ALA A 374 -11.04 -9.96 26.33
CA ALA A 374 -10.43 -10.02 25.00
C ALA A 374 -11.26 -10.92 24.08
N ILE A 375 -10.94 -10.99 22.78
CA ILE A 375 -11.74 -11.76 21.80
C ILE A 375 -11.83 -13.26 22.14
N GLU A 376 -10.80 -13.81 22.77
CA GLU A 376 -10.75 -15.20 23.24
C GLU A 376 -11.88 -15.54 24.23
N ASN A 377 -12.37 -14.56 25.00
CA ASN A 377 -13.51 -14.76 25.90
C ASN A 377 -14.80 -15.08 25.15
N ALA A 378 -14.93 -14.67 23.88
CA ALA A 378 -16.07 -15.01 23.04
C ALA A 378 -16.20 -16.54 22.82
N LEU A 379 -15.11 -17.31 22.99
CA LEU A 379 -15.11 -18.78 22.87
C LEU A 379 -16.13 -19.46 23.80
N LEU A 380 -16.47 -18.81 24.92
CA LEU A 380 -17.37 -19.33 25.95
C LEU A 380 -18.84 -18.98 25.70
N THR A 381 -19.14 -18.27 24.61
CA THR A 381 -20.51 -17.93 24.22
C THR A 381 -21.25 -19.14 23.65
N ASP A 382 -22.58 -19.17 23.77
CA ASP A 382 -23.39 -20.28 23.25
C ASP A 382 -23.18 -20.51 21.75
N SER A 383 -22.97 -19.45 20.97
CA SER A 383 -22.66 -19.54 19.54
C SER A 383 -21.33 -20.27 19.27
N CYS A 384 -20.31 -20.05 20.10
CA CYS A 384 -19.03 -20.73 19.96
C CYS A 384 -19.08 -22.18 20.45
N LEU A 385 -19.79 -22.44 21.55
CA LEU A 385 -20.02 -23.81 22.05
C LEU A 385 -20.77 -24.66 21.01
N ALA A 386 -21.77 -24.08 20.33
CA ALA A 386 -22.48 -24.74 19.24
C ALA A 386 -21.54 -25.11 18.07
N VAL A 387 -20.57 -24.26 17.72
CA VAL A 387 -19.55 -24.55 16.69
C VAL A 387 -18.60 -25.70 17.09
N MET A 388 -18.47 -25.95 18.40
CA MET A 388 -17.74 -27.06 18.99
C MET A 388 -18.63 -28.30 19.23
N ASP A 389 -19.88 -28.29 18.77
CA ASP A 389 -20.87 -29.36 18.97
C ASP A 389 -21.13 -29.66 20.46
N THR A 390 -21.17 -28.62 21.30
CA THR A 390 -21.41 -28.74 22.76
C THR A 390 -22.35 -27.65 23.30
N THR A 391 -22.79 -27.81 24.54
CA THR A 391 -23.56 -26.83 25.31
C THR A 391 -22.77 -26.36 26.53
N TRP A 392 -23.22 -25.32 27.20
CA TRP A 392 -22.54 -24.85 28.43
C TRP A 392 -22.61 -25.89 29.54
N GLU A 393 -23.75 -26.57 29.69
CA GLU A 393 -23.95 -27.64 30.67
C GLU A 393 -23.03 -28.83 30.40
N ASP A 394 -22.93 -29.26 29.13
CA ASP A 394 -22.05 -30.35 28.72
C ASP A 394 -20.57 -29.99 28.87
N PHE A 395 -20.22 -28.75 28.54
CA PHE A 395 -18.87 -28.23 28.74
C PHE A 395 -18.48 -28.22 30.22
N ILE A 396 -19.36 -27.79 31.13
CA ILE A 396 -19.13 -27.86 32.58
C ILE A 396 -18.95 -29.30 33.03
N ALA A 397 -19.80 -30.23 32.57
CA ALA A 397 -19.70 -31.63 32.94
C ALA A 397 -18.35 -32.23 32.51
N THR A 398 -17.92 -31.92 31.29
CA THR A 398 -16.64 -32.39 30.74
C THR A 398 -15.45 -31.73 31.42
N SER A 399 -15.54 -30.44 31.76
CA SER A 399 -14.53 -29.71 32.54
C SER A 399 -14.35 -30.32 33.93
N ARG A 400 -15.44 -30.63 34.64
CA ARG A 400 -15.40 -31.27 35.97
C ARG A 400 -14.77 -32.66 35.91
N LYS A 401 -15.00 -33.41 34.83
CA LYS A 401 -14.33 -34.69 34.60
C LYS A 401 -12.83 -34.47 34.36
N TRP A 402 -12.48 -33.57 33.46
CA TRP A 402 -11.09 -33.25 33.12
C TRP A 402 -10.28 -32.79 34.34
N ILE A 403 -10.86 -31.95 35.22
CA ILE A 403 -10.25 -31.52 36.49
C ILE A 403 -9.90 -32.72 37.38
N LYS A 404 -10.82 -33.69 37.52
CA LYS A 404 -10.61 -34.89 38.33
C LYS A 404 -9.52 -35.79 37.74
N ASP A 405 -9.47 -35.89 36.42
CA ASP A 405 -8.51 -36.72 35.69
C ASP A 405 -7.10 -36.07 35.65
N ASN A 406 -6.99 -34.75 35.88
CA ASN A 406 -5.76 -33.97 35.76
C ASN A 406 -5.51 -33.04 36.98
N PRO A 407 -5.43 -33.57 38.21
CA PRO A 407 -5.34 -32.75 39.43
C PRO A 407 -4.06 -31.89 39.50
N ASP A 408 -2.95 -32.38 38.94
CA ASP A 408 -1.64 -31.70 38.98
C ASP A 408 -1.39 -30.78 37.78
N HIS A 409 -2.35 -30.63 36.87
CA HIS A 409 -2.17 -29.77 35.71
C HIS A 409 -2.15 -28.28 36.13
N ARG A 410 -1.18 -27.52 35.61
CA ARG A 410 -0.92 -26.13 36.02
C ARG A 410 -2.12 -25.18 35.86
N ASP A 411 -3.04 -25.51 34.96
CA ASP A 411 -4.19 -24.69 34.60
C ASP A 411 -5.51 -25.19 35.24
N THR A 412 -5.47 -26.24 36.07
CA THR A 412 -6.67 -26.84 36.69
C THR A 412 -7.48 -25.86 37.53
N ALA A 413 -6.81 -25.01 38.31
CA ALA A 413 -7.48 -23.99 39.12
C ALA A 413 -8.29 -23.00 38.28
N LEU A 414 -7.81 -22.63 37.09
CA LEU A 414 -8.49 -21.67 36.22
C LEU A 414 -9.68 -22.32 35.48
N ILE A 415 -9.59 -23.62 35.14
CA ILE A 415 -10.72 -24.38 34.60
C ILE A 415 -11.79 -24.62 35.67
N GLU A 416 -11.39 -24.86 36.92
CA GLU A 416 -12.32 -24.97 38.06
C GLU A 416 -13.05 -23.65 38.29
N GLU A 417 -12.33 -22.53 38.28
CA GLU A 417 -12.93 -21.20 38.36
C GLU A 417 -13.90 -20.94 37.20
N LEU A 418 -13.52 -21.29 35.97
CA LEU A 418 -14.38 -21.15 34.80
C LEU A 418 -15.68 -21.96 34.94
N ALA A 419 -15.58 -23.22 35.37
CA ALA A 419 -16.73 -24.11 35.55
C ALA A 419 -17.65 -23.65 36.71
N GLY A 420 -17.14 -22.85 37.64
CA GLY A 420 -17.89 -22.21 38.71
C GLY A 420 -18.44 -20.82 38.38
N SER A 421 -18.03 -20.22 37.26
CA SER A 421 -18.39 -18.82 36.97
C SER A 421 -19.81 -18.67 36.42
N SER A 422 -20.57 -17.73 36.97
CA SER A 422 -21.92 -17.40 36.50
C SER A 422 -21.92 -16.56 35.21
N ASP A 423 -20.84 -15.84 34.93
CA ASP A 423 -20.68 -14.96 33.77
C ASP A 423 -19.71 -15.52 32.71
N ARG A 424 -19.29 -16.78 32.89
CA ARG A 424 -18.29 -17.46 32.03
C ARG A 424 -16.98 -16.69 31.90
N LEU A 425 -16.52 -16.04 32.98
CA LEU A 425 -15.27 -15.27 33.03
C LEU A 425 -15.19 -14.17 31.98
N ARG A 426 -16.34 -13.60 31.59
CA ARG A 426 -16.46 -12.59 30.52
C ARG A 426 -15.44 -11.47 30.61
N HIS A 427 -15.21 -10.94 31.82
CA HIS A 427 -14.29 -9.82 32.07
C HIS A 427 -12.97 -10.24 32.71
N LYS A 428 -12.61 -11.52 32.66
CA LYS A 428 -11.34 -12.04 33.18
C LYS A 428 -10.49 -12.60 32.06
N LYS A 429 -9.18 -12.40 32.15
CA LYS A 429 -8.21 -12.91 31.17
C LYS A 429 -8.19 -14.44 31.14
N ILE A 430 -8.51 -15.04 29.98
CA ILE A 430 -8.48 -16.50 29.79
C ILE A 430 -7.41 -16.99 28.80
N LYS A 431 -6.55 -16.09 28.30
CA LYS A 431 -5.49 -16.40 27.31
C LYS A 431 -4.75 -17.72 27.56
N LYS A 432 -4.42 -18.06 28.82
CA LYS A 432 -3.67 -19.27 29.16
C LYS A 432 -4.41 -20.58 28.89
N ILE A 433 -5.75 -20.57 28.92
CA ILE A 433 -6.58 -21.77 28.80
C ILE A 433 -7.38 -21.84 27.49
N ARG A 434 -7.27 -20.85 26.59
CA ARG A 434 -8.07 -20.81 25.34
C ARG A 434 -7.99 -22.09 24.49
N ASN A 435 -6.80 -22.67 24.34
CA ASN A 435 -6.63 -23.95 23.63
C ASN A 435 -7.18 -25.12 24.44
N LEU A 436 -6.93 -25.11 25.75
CA LEU A 436 -7.40 -26.15 26.65
C LEU A 436 -8.94 -26.21 26.70
N ILE A 437 -9.62 -25.07 26.56
CA ILE A 437 -11.09 -25.01 26.46
C ILE A 437 -11.57 -25.82 25.24
N CYS A 438 -10.93 -25.66 24.07
CA CYS A 438 -11.25 -26.47 22.90
C CYS A 438 -10.97 -27.97 23.13
N ASP A 439 -9.82 -28.28 23.73
CA ASP A 439 -9.42 -29.67 24.03
C ASP A 439 -10.41 -30.35 24.99
N VAL A 440 -10.82 -29.64 26.05
CA VAL A 440 -11.82 -30.11 27.04
C VAL A 440 -13.18 -30.30 26.37
N ALA A 441 -13.57 -29.42 25.44
CA ALA A 441 -14.78 -29.60 24.64
C ALA A 441 -14.68 -30.74 23.60
N GLY A 442 -13.51 -31.39 23.46
CA GLY A 442 -13.25 -32.39 22.43
C GLY A 442 -13.16 -31.81 21.02
N CYS A 443 -13.03 -30.48 20.89
CA CYS A 443 -12.95 -29.78 19.62
C CYS A 443 -11.51 -29.77 19.10
N LYS A 444 -11.31 -30.30 17.89
CA LYS A 444 -10.00 -30.30 17.21
C LYS A 444 -9.70 -29.00 16.47
N LYS A 445 -10.66 -28.07 16.40
CA LYS A 445 -10.46 -26.78 15.73
C LYS A 445 -9.68 -25.86 16.68
N PRO A 446 -8.69 -25.09 16.17
CA PRO A 446 -8.14 -23.95 16.89
C PRO A 446 -9.23 -22.99 17.35
N TRP A 447 -9.06 -22.36 18.50
CA TRP A 447 -10.07 -21.47 19.09
C TRP A 447 -10.37 -20.27 18.18
N GLU A 448 -9.38 -19.76 17.43
CA GLU A 448 -9.55 -18.65 16.48
C GLU A 448 -10.55 -19.04 15.39
N ILE A 449 -10.51 -20.32 14.97
CA ILE A 449 -11.41 -20.84 13.95
C ILE A 449 -12.83 -20.96 14.49
N VAL A 450 -12.98 -21.40 15.74
CA VAL A 450 -14.29 -21.51 16.41
C VAL A 450 -14.95 -20.14 16.51
N VAL A 451 -14.24 -19.15 17.07
CA VAL A 451 -14.76 -17.79 17.24
C VAL A 451 -15.06 -17.14 15.88
N GLY A 452 -14.14 -17.25 14.92
CA GLY A 452 -14.35 -16.70 13.57
C GLY A 452 -15.56 -17.31 12.86
N GLN A 453 -15.78 -18.63 12.98
CA GLN A 453 -16.96 -19.30 12.43
C GLN A 453 -18.26 -18.85 13.11
N ALA A 454 -18.24 -18.69 14.43
CA ALA A 454 -19.40 -18.20 15.18
C ALA A 454 -19.79 -16.77 14.78
N ILE A 455 -18.80 -15.87 14.63
CA ILE A 455 -18.99 -14.50 14.13
C ILE A 455 -19.59 -14.51 12.72
N ALA A 456 -19.07 -15.37 11.84
CA ALA A 456 -19.55 -15.50 10.47
C ALA A 456 -20.96 -16.12 10.37
N ALA A 457 -21.43 -16.83 11.40
CA ALA A 457 -22.76 -17.41 11.45
C ALA A 457 -23.85 -16.44 11.92
N LEU A 458 -23.47 -15.29 12.52
CA LEU A 458 -24.43 -14.29 12.98
C LEU A 458 -25.31 -13.79 11.82
N THR A 459 -26.59 -13.62 12.13
CA THR A 459 -27.63 -13.09 11.24
C THR A 459 -28.18 -11.76 11.75
N ARG A 460 -28.93 -11.02 10.91
CA ARG A 460 -29.59 -9.78 11.35
C ARG A 460 -30.68 -10.03 12.39
N GLU A 461 -31.27 -11.22 12.42
CA GLU A 461 -32.25 -11.60 13.44
C GLU A 461 -31.61 -11.70 14.82
N ASP A 462 -30.34 -12.09 14.89
CA ASP A 462 -29.58 -12.12 16.15
C ASP A 462 -29.41 -10.72 16.76
N LEU A 463 -29.40 -9.64 15.97
CA LEU A 463 -29.34 -8.27 16.50
C LEU A 463 -30.63 -7.84 17.22
N ALA A 464 -31.77 -8.44 16.83
CA ALA A 464 -33.08 -8.13 17.40
C ALA A 464 -33.42 -9.01 18.62
N ASN A 465 -32.64 -10.07 18.86
CA ASN A 465 -32.86 -11.04 19.92
C ASN A 465 -31.66 -11.09 20.88
N PRO A 466 -31.84 -11.56 22.13
CA PRO A 466 -30.70 -11.78 23.02
C PRO A 466 -29.73 -12.80 22.42
N ASN A 467 -28.49 -12.39 22.17
CA ASN A 467 -27.44 -13.25 21.64
C ASN A 467 -26.15 -12.98 22.40
N MET A 468 -25.67 -13.97 23.15
CA MET A 468 -24.52 -13.83 24.05
C MET A 468 -23.23 -13.43 23.30
N LEU A 469 -23.06 -13.88 22.05
CA LEU A 469 -21.91 -13.47 21.25
C LEU A 469 -21.96 -11.98 20.92
N ILE A 470 -23.14 -11.46 20.55
CA ILE A 470 -23.33 -10.03 20.34
C ILE A 470 -23.10 -9.25 21.63
N ASP A 471 -23.54 -9.76 22.77
CA ASP A 471 -23.32 -9.13 24.06
C ASP A 471 -21.83 -9.02 24.40
N PHE A 472 -21.02 -10.03 24.07
CA PHE A 472 -19.56 -10.04 24.31
C PHE A 472 -18.81 -9.10 23.34
N LEU A 473 -19.25 -9.04 22.08
CA LEU A 473 -18.63 -8.23 21.05
C LEU A 473 -19.04 -6.75 21.12
N GLY A 474 -20.29 -6.48 21.50
CA GLY A 474 -20.93 -5.17 21.47
C GLY A 474 -21.84 -4.99 20.24
N ALA A 475 -23.14 -4.75 20.49
CA ALA A 475 -24.17 -4.67 19.44
C ALA A 475 -23.89 -3.61 18.36
N GLU A 476 -23.39 -2.45 18.75
CA GLU A 476 -23.05 -1.38 17.81
C GLU A 476 -21.89 -1.78 16.87
N MET A 477 -20.88 -2.46 17.41
CA MET A 477 -19.76 -2.97 16.61
C MET A 477 -20.25 -4.03 15.62
N VAL A 478 -21.05 -4.99 16.08
CA VAL A 478 -21.63 -6.04 15.23
C VAL A 478 -22.47 -5.42 14.11
N SER A 479 -23.33 -4.46 14.43
CA SER A 479 -24.14 -3.76 13.42
C SER A 479 -23.27 -3.06 12.36
N ASN A 480 -22.28 -2.27 12.81
CA ASN A 480 -21.48 -1.44 11.91
C ASN A 480 -20.40 -2.21 11.12
N VAL A 481 -19.85 -3.30 11.67
CA VAL A 481 -18.73 -4.04 11.08
C VAL A 481 -19.21 -5.29 10.31
N ILE A 482 -20.13 -6.05 10.90
CA ILE A 482 -20.56 -7.37 10.39
C ILE A 482 -21.77 -7.25 9.46
N PHE A 483 -22.69 -6.32 9.77
CA PHE A 483 -23.91 -6.09 8.99
C PHE A 483 -23.93 -4.74 8.30
N ARG A 484 -22.75 -4.14 8.09
CA ARG A 484 -22.57 -2.87 7.41
C ARG A 484 -23.42 -2.86 6.14
N ASP A 485 -24.43 -1.99 6.11
CA ASP A 485 -25.14 -1.70 4.88
C ASP A 485 -24.10 -1.14 3.91
N ALA A 486 -23.96 -1.77 2.74
CA ALA A 486 -23.14 -1.18 1.68
C ALA A 486 -23.69 0.22 1.43
N VAL A 487 -22.85 1.23 1.60
CA VAL A 487 -23.19 2.60 1.22
C VAL A 487 -23.16 2.62 -0.31
N ASN A 488 -24.23 2.16 -0.94
CA ASN A 488 -24.48 2.46 -2.34
C ASN A 488 -25.08 3.87 -2.42
N PRO A 489 -24.55 4.75 -3.27
CA PRO A 489 -25.36 5.49 -4.22
C PRO A 489 -26.02 4.52 -5.22
#